data_AF-A0A433XVM1-F1
#
_entry.id   AF-A0A433XVM1-F1
#
_cell.length_a   1.000
_cell.length_b   1.000
_cell.length_c   1.000
_cell.angle_alpha   90.00
_cell.angle_beta   90.00
_cell.angle_gamma   90.00
#
_symmetry.space_group_name_H-M   'P 1'
#
loop_
_entity.id
_entity.type
_entity.pdbx_description
1 polymer ?
#
loop_
_entity_poly.entity_id
_entity_poly.type
_entity_poly.pdbx_seq_one_letter_code
_entity_poly.pdbx_strand_id
1 'polypeptide(L)'
;MTANTEIEKIPKIKYDRWGRMLYHSEFHPNQGKSYSTKELSYICKHYSRGNVKTLSLDVGRTEHSLRQLANTLRKEGLFEHYKSLMVYEGQ
;
A
#
# COMPACT_ATOMS: atom_id res chain seq x y z
N MET A 1 -19.34 11.91 38.95
CA MET A 1 -19.93 12.20 37.63
C MET A 1 -19.05 11.52 36.60
N THR A 2 -19.61 10.52 35.93
CA THR A 2 -18.91 9.46 35.18
C THR A 2 -18.19 10.02 33.95
N ALA A 3 -16.89 9.71 33.86
CA ALA A 3 -16.12 9.83 32.62
C ALA A 3 -16.72 8.87 31.60
N ASN A 4 -17.39 9.41 30.57
CA ASN A 4 -17.83 8.64 29.41
C ASN A 4 -17.00 9.07 28.21
N THR A 5 -15.77 8.58 28.25
CA THR A 5 -14.96 8.06 27.15
C THR A 5 -15.48 8.39 25.76
N GLU A 6 -14.91 9.41 25.13
CA GLU A 6 -14.80 9.49 23.68
C GLU A 6 -13.90 8.34 23.22
N ILE A 7 -14.45 7.12 23.15
CA ILE A 7 -13.81 6.06 22.38
C ILE A 7 -13.93 6.53 20.93
N GLU A 8 -12.86 7.17 20.45
CA GLU A 8 -12.74 7.66 19.09
C GLU A 8 -13.32 6.64 18.12
N LYS A 9 -14.20 7.11 17.22
CA LYS A 9 -14.82 6.29 16.17
C LYS A 9 -13.73 5.83 15.20
N ILE A 10 -12.98 4.79 15.57
CA ILE A 10 -12.13 4.07 14.63
C ILE A 10 -13.08 3.54 13.55
N PRO A 11 -12.89 3.93 12.27
CA PRO A 11 -13.72 3.42 11.21
C PRO A 11 -13.67 1.89 11.24
N LYS A 12 -14.82 1.22 11.18
CA LYS A 12 -14.82 -0.24 11.21
C LYS A 12 -14.04 -0.77 10.01
N ILE A 13 -12.99 -1.55 10.26
CA ILE A 13 -12.23 -2.23 9.21
C ILE A 13 -13.17 -3.16 8.44
N LYS A 14 -13.15 -3.05 7.10
CA LYS A 14 -13.92 -3.89 6.19
C LYS A 14 -12.98 -4.67 5.29
N TYR A 15 -13.44 -5.83 4.86
CA TYR A 15 -12.72 -6.72 3.97
C TYR A 15 -13.57 -7.06 2.76
N ASP A 16 -12.94 -7.28 1.61
CA ASP A 16 -13.62 -7.85 0.46
C ASP A 16 -13.78 -9.38 0.56
N ARG A 17 -14.41 -9.98 -0.44
CA ARG A 17 -14.65 -11.45 -0.50
C ARG A 17 -13.38 -12.30 -0.53
N TRP A 18 -12.20 -11.71 -0.76
CA TRP A 18 -10.91 -12.39 -0.77
C TRP A 18 -10.09 -12.12 0.50
N GLY A 19 -10.69 -11.47 1.51
CA GLY A 19 -10.02 -11.16 2.77
C GLY A 19 -9.03 -9.99 2.69
N ARG A 20 -9.06 -9.19 1.62
CA ARG A 20 -8.21 -8.00 1.49
C ARG A 20 -8.86 -6.82 2.18
N MET A 21 -8.07 -6.05 2.92
CA MET A 21 -8.59 -4.87 3.61
C MET A 21 -9.09 -3.85 2.57
N LEU A 22 -10.34 -3.40 2.73
CA LEU A 22 -10.84 -2.25 1.99
C LEU A 22 -10.13 -0.97 2.49
N TYR A 23 -10.27 0.12 1.75
CA TYR A 23 -9.70 1.39 2.16
C TYR A 23 -10.07 1.75 3.60
N HIS A 24 -9.06 2.24 4.32
CA HIS A 24 -9.14 2.65 5.71
C HIS A 24 -8.10 3.75 5.90
N SER A 25 -8.51 4.93 6.39
CA SER A 25 -7.64 6.11 6.43
C SER A 25 -6.37 5.91 7.26
N GLU A 26 -6.46 5.19 8.38
CA GLU A 26 -5.30 4.94 9.25
C GLU A 26 -4.28 3.97 8.64
N PHE A 27 -4.74 2.96 7.89
CA PHE A 27 -3.86 1.94 7.29
C PHE A 27 -3.44 2.28 5.87
N HIS A 28 -4.16 3.19 5.20
CA HIS A 28 -3.92 3.56 3.82
C HIS A 28 -3.77 5.07 3.62
N PRO A 29 -2.93 5.77 4.39
CA PRO A 29 -2.79 7.23 4.34
C PRO A 29 -2.24 7.75 3.00
N ASN A 30 -1.66 6.88 2.16
CA ASN A 30 -1.13 7.22 0.84
C ASN A 30 -2.07 6.84 -0.31
N GLN A 31 -3.27 6.32 -0.02
CA GLN A 31 -4.25 6.00 -1.06
C GLN A 31 -4.59 7.24 -1.91
N GLY A 32 -4.58 7.09 -3.24
CA GLY A 32 -4.90 8.17 -4.19
C GLY A 32 -3.78 9.18 -4.44
N LYS A 33 -2.69 9.18 -3.66
CA LYS A 33 -1.52 10.02 -3.93
C LYS A 33 -0.71 9.49 -5.11
N SER A 34 -0.01 10.37 -5.83
CA SER A 34 0.97 9.97 -6.85
C SER A 34 2.07 9.09 -6.23
N TYR A 35 2.62 8.17 -7.02
CA TYR A 35 3.76 7.36 -6.59
C TYR A 35 5.06 8.10 -6.86
N SER A 36 5.91 8.20 -5.85
CA SER A 36 7.29 8.65 -6.08
C SER A 36 8.12 7.54 -6.72
N THR A 37 9.20 7.89 -7.43
CA THR A 37 10.14 6.90 -7.97
C THR A 37 10.71 5.99 -6.89
N LYS A 38 10.97 6.53 -5.69
CA LYS A 38 11.44 5.75 -4.53
C LYS A 38 10.41 4.70 -4.11
N GLU A 39 9.15 5.13 -3.99
CA GLU A 39 8.03 4.26 -3.64
C GLU A 39 7.78 3.19 -4.71
N LEU A 40 7.83 3.55 -6.00
CA LEU A 40 7.73 2.59 -7.11
C LEU A 40 8.83 1.53 -7.04
N SER A 41 10.08 1.95 -6.80
CA SER A 41 11.20 1.02 -6.64
C SER A 41 11.01 0.09 -5.45
N TYR A 42 10.63 0.63 -4.30
CA TYR A 42 10.33 -0.14 -3.10
C TYR A 42 9.22 -1.17 -3.36
N ILE A 43 8.08 -0.73 -3.90
CA ILE A 43 6.96 -1.62 -4.23
C ILE A 43 7.44 -2.72 -5.18
N CYS A 44 8.12 -2.39 -6.29
CA CYS A 44 8.58 -3.38 -7.26
C CYS A 44 9.59 -4.39 -6.71
N LYS A 45 10.45 -3.99 -5.76
CA LYS A 45 11.40 -4.88 -5.07
C LYS A 45 10.71 -5.87 -4.13
N HIS A 46 9.72 -5.39 -3.38
CA HIS A 46 9.08 -6.17 -2.32
C HIS A 46 7.78 -6.87 -2.77
N TYR A 47 7.29 -6.56 -3.97
CA TYR A 47 6.06 -7.15 -4.52
C TYR A 47 6.25 -8.64 -4.81
N SER A 48 5.58 -9.47 -4.03
CA SER A 48 5.44 -10.92 -4.26
C SER A 48 4.02 -11.37 -3.98
N ARG A 49 3.57 -12.47 -4.62
CA ARG A 49 2.16 -12.92 -4.55
C ARG A 49 1.68 -13.18 -3.12
N GLY A 50 2.56 -13.63 -2.23
CA GLY A 50 2.27 -13.91 -0.82
C GLY A 50 2.46 -12.73 0.14
N ASN A 51 3.14 -11.65 -0.28
CA ASN A 51 3.51 -10.55 0.62
C ASN A 51 2.76 -9.24 0.37
N VAL A 52 1.75 -9.23 -0.52
CA VAL A 52 1.05 -8.00 -0.90
C VAL A 52 0.36 -7.34 0.28
N LYS A 53 -0.17 -8.12 1.24
CA LYS A 53 -0.83 -7.59 2.45
C LYS A 53 0.13 -6.81 3.35
N THR A 54 1.32 -7.35 3.62
CA THR A 54 2.34 -6.63 4.40
C THR A 54 2.77 -5.38 3.67
N LEU A 55 3.11 -5.51 2.38
CA LEU A 55 3.53 -4.40 1.55
C LEU A 55 2.46 -3.29 1.46
N SER A 56 1.18 -3.65 1.47
CA SER A 56 0.06 -2.70 1.44
C SER A 56 0.03 -1.82 2.69
N LEU A 57 0.30 -2.42 3.85
CA LEU A 57 0.40 -1.70 5.11
C LEU A 57 1.67 -0.85 5.16
N ASP A 58 2.82 -1.39 4.73
CA ASP A 58 4.11 -0.69 4.75
C ASP A 58 4.09 0.60 3.93
N VAL A 59 3.48 0.58 2.74
CA VAL A 59 3.41 1.77 1.86
C VAL A 59 2.15 2.60 2.08
N GLY A 60 1.23 2.15 2.94
CA GLY A 60 -0.01 2.84 3.22
C GLY A 60 -0.97 2.91 2.04
N ARG A 61 -1.15 1.82 1.29
CA ARG A 61 -2.07 1.73 0.13
C ARG A 61 -2.78 0.39 0.11
N THR A 62 -3.96 0.31 -0.50
CA THR A 62 -4.70 -0.97 -0.53
C THR A 62 -3.98 -2.04 -1.36
N GLU A 63 -4.15 -3.32 -1.00
CA GLU A 63 -3.67 -4.45 -1.82
C GLU A 63 -4.16 -4.38 -3.27
N HIS A 64 -5.39 -3.88 -3.47
CA HIS A 64 -5.96 -3.70 -4.80
C HIS A 64 -5.13 -2.73 -5.64
N SER A 65 -4.79 -1.56 -5.09
CA SER A 65 -3.96 -0.56 -5.77
C SER A 65 -2.57 -1.09 -6.11
N LEU A 66 -1.93 -1.84 -5.20
CA LEU A 66 -0.61 -2.43 -5.49
C LEU A 66 -0.66 -3.47 -6.62
N ARG A 67 -1.71 -4.31 -6.65
CA ARG A 67 -1.89 -5.28 -7.73
C ARG A 67 -2.15 -4.60 -9.07
N GLN A 68 -2.97 -3.54 -9.09
CA GLN A 68 -3.21 -2.75 -10.30
C GLN A 68 -1.93 -2.08 -10.77
N LEU A 69 -1.19 -1.41 -9.88
CA LEU A 69 0.09 -0.79 -10.21
C LEU A 69 1.07 -1.81 -10.82
N ALA A 70 1.28 -2.95 -10.16
CA ALA A 70 2.19 -3.98 -10.67
C ALA A 70 1.76 -4.50 -12.04
N ASN A 71 0.46 -4.63 -12.30
CA ASN A 71 -0.05 -5.02 -13.62
C ASN A 71 0.21 -3.94 -14.67
N THR A 72 -0.06 -2.66 -14.35
CA THR A 72 0.21 -1.52 -15.25
C THR A 72 1.69 -1.45 -15.60
N LEU A 73 2.58 -1.47 -14.60
CA LEU A 73 4.03 -1.42 -14.82
C LEU A 73 4.54 -2.61 -15.64
N ARG A 74 3.96 -3.81 -15.51
CA ARG A 74 4.32 -4.95 -16.36
C ARG A 74 3.87 -4.75 -17.80
N LYS A 75 2.67 -4.21 -18.02
CA LYS A 75 2.16 -3.89 -19.36
C LYS A 75 3.04 -2.84 -20.05
N GLU A 76 3.56 -1.89 -19.30
CA GLU A 76 4.43 -0.82 -19.79
C GLU A 76 5.91 -1.22 -19.87
N GLY A 77 6.28 -2.42 -19.42
CA GLY A 77 7.68 -2.87 -19.37
C GLY A 77 8.53 -2.19 -18.28
N LEU A 78 7.93 -1.43 -17.37
CA LEU A 78 8.60 -0.64 -16.34
C LEU A 78 8.81 -1.39 -15.01
N PHE A 79 8.18 -2.55 -14.82
CA PHE A 79 8.23 -3.26 -13.53
C PHE A 79 9.67 -3.65 -13.15
N GLU A 80 10.42 -4.27 -14.07
CA GLU A 80 11.82 -4.67 -13.83
C GLU A 80 12.76 -3.45 -13.78
N HIS A 81 12.43 -2.36 -14.47
CA HIS A 81 13.17 -1.10 -14.38
C HIS A 81 13.13 -0.55 -12.94
N TYR A 82 11.94 -0.37 -12.35
CA TYR A 82 11.83 0.13 -10.99
C TYR A 82 12.39 -0.85 -9.95
N LYS A 83 12.25 -2.15 -10.19
CA LYS A 83 12.81 -3.20 -9.32
C LYS A 83 14.34 -3.15 -9.25
N SER A 84 15.01 -2.90 -10.37
CA SER A 84 16.48 -2.82 -10.44
C SER A 84 17.06 -1.48 -10.01
N LEU A 85 16.24 -0.44 -9.89
CA LEU A 85 16.67 0.90 -9.51
C LEU A 85 17.32 0.90 -8.11
N MET A 86 18.61 1.25 -8.00
CA MET A 86 19.25 1.53 -6.71
C MET A 86 18.87 2.95 -6.27
N VAL A 87 17.98 3.04 -5.29
CA VAL A 87 17.64 4.31 -4.65
C VAL A 87 18.48 4.39 -3.38
N TYR A 88 19.42 5.34 -3.33
CA TYR A 88 20.21 5.58 -2.13
C TYR A 88 19.32 6.15 -1.02
N GLU A 89 19.32 5.49 0.14
CA GLU A 89 18.75 6.00 1.39
C GLU A 89 19.72 7.02 2.01
N GLY A 90 19.70 8.23 1.47
CA GLY A 90 20.35 9.37 2.13
C GLY A 90 19.38 10.02 3.11
N GLN A 91 19.63 9.74 4.40
CA GLN A 91 19.24 10.42 5.66
C GLN A 91 17.86 11.07 5.76
#